data_AF-A0A5K1U835-F1
#
_entry.id   AF-A0A5K1U835-F1
#
_cell.length_a   1.000
_cell.length_b   1.000
_cell.length_c   1.000
_cell.angle_alpha   90.00
_cell.angle_beta   90.00
_cell.angle_gamma   90.00
#
_symmetry.space_group_name_H-M   'P 1'
#
loop_
_entity.id
_entity.type
_entity.pdbx_description
1 polymer ?
#
loop_
_entity_poly.entity_id
_entity_poly.type
_entity_poly.pdbx_seq_one_letter_code
_entity_poly.pdbx_strand_id
1 'polypeptide(L)'
;MRLIFIVFISICLANKTLVILERNEDQQKFSQFIELLKKNGDEVEIINKMTLFQLFENGEKKYSNVILLTPHYTFKKVSVKEFIQFIDNGGNMVITVGKKYEDGYKQLLYSLDMEVDSNGSNVVDEKHTVKIGEFEMIFSNNVHNNQNIFNQRIQNILFSGIGLYLPPSPFTSSLLKAQNSASTSLFPNVSFAQETNITLVASLQARNNARIIVSGSSLLFSNIAFDSVIEHPSLNLIKSDNKKFTENIIDWVLQRRCVIRMKNIHWEKINGVKEVDYDHQLVINDTIKVNVELEQLDQGNYVPFNVDDLQIEFKLLDPVIVKNFKRIDNGKYEVIVQTPDKFGVYTMIINYRRPFLSYLEYKETIPLRTFRLTQVDRFLTGAYPFYAACASMAVGFIVFSFIYLNQIEKKEIKQD
;
A
#
# COMPACT_ATOMS: atom_id res chain seq x y z
N MET A 1 -15.45 37.24 16.64
CA MET A 1 -14.17 37.39 15.92
C MET A 1 -13.10 36.63 16.69
N ARG A 2 -12.96 35.31 16.45
CA ARG A 2 -11.91 34.48 17.08
C ARG A 2 -10.81 34.31 16.05
N LEU A 3 -9.71 35.04 16.22
CA LEU A 3 -8.49 34.84 15.46
C LEU A 3 -7.90 33.49 15.87
N ILE A 4 -8.07 32.48 15.02
CA ILE A 4 -7.33 31.22 15.12
C ILE A 4 -6.03 31.45 14.33
N PHE A 5 -4.94 31.59 15.08
CA PHE A 5 -3.59 31.69 14.54
C PHE A 5 -3.11 30.25 14.26
N ILE A 6 -3.43 29.70 13.08
CA ILE A 6 -2.83 28.45 12.60
C ILE A 6 -1.50 28.82 11.97
N VAL A 7 -0.43 28.66 12.74
CA VAL A 7 0.93 28.60 12.23
C VAL A 7 1.12 27.19 11.68
N PHE A 8 0.87 27.03 10.37
CA PHE A 8 1.38 25.88 9.62
C PHE A 8 2.88 26.10 9.44
N ILE A 9 3.68 25.75 10.46
CA ILE A 9 5.07 25.39 10.18
C ILE A 9 4.99 23.98 9.62
N SER A 10 5.08 23.87 8.30
CA SER A 10 5.47 22.63 7.65
C SER A 10 6.93 22.34 8.05
N ILE A 11 7.13 21.87 9.29
CA ILE A 11 8.38 21.22 9.68
C ILE A 11 8.38 19.96 8.83
N CYS A 12 9.16 19.98 7.76
CA CYS A 12 9.65 18.76 7.17
C CYS A 12 10.38 18.05 8.31
N LEU A 13 9.72 17.11 9.00
CA LEU A 13 10.36 16.31 10.03
C LEU A 13 11.57 15.67 9.33
N ALA A 14 12.77 16.12 9.66
CA ALA A 14 13.98 15.52 9.13
C ALA A 14 13.95 14.04 9.55
N ASN A 15 13.90 13.14 8.58
CA ASN A 15 13.79 11.72 8.89
C ASN A 15 15.11 11.27 9.50
N LYS A 16 15.06 10.93 10.79
CA LYS A 16 16.24 10.43 11.48
C LYS A 16 16.49 8.97 11.11
N THR A 17 17.66 8.69 10.56
CA THR A 17 18.08 7.37 10.09
C THR A 17 19.24 6.85 10.94
N LEU A 18 19.08 5.66 11.51
CA LEU A 18 20.14 4.98 12.27
C LEU A 18 20.89 4.02 11.34
N VAL A 19 22.20 4.16 11.23
CA VAL A 19 23.08 3.23 10.50
C VAL A 19 23.94 2.47 11.50
N ILE A 20 23.83 1.15 11.48
CA ILE A 20 24.59 0.26 12.35
C ILE A 20 25.66 -0.42 11.51
N LEU A 21 26.92 -0.19 11.88
CA LEU A 21 28.10 -0.75 11.21
C LEU A 21 28.75 -1.86 12.05
N GLU A 22 29.41 -2.79 11.37
CA GLU A 22 30.15 -3.88 11.98
C GLU A 22 31.38 -3.38 12.77
N ARG A 23 32.17 -2.50 12.14
CA ARG A 23 33.31 -1.80 12.76
C ARG A 23 33.27 -0.31 12.41
N ASN A 24 33.94 0.51 13.22
CA ASN A 24 34.03 1.96 12.97
C ASN A 24 34.74 2.26 11.64
N GLU A 25 35.74 1.45 11.28
CA GLU A 25 36.48 1.56 10.02
C GLU A 25 35.61 1.34 8.78
N ASP A 26 34.50 0.59 8.90
CA ASP A 26 33.61 0.32 7.78
C ASP A 26 32.88 1.60 7.30
N GLN A 27 32.89 2.67 8.09
CA GLN A 27 32.40 3.99 7.66
C GLN A 27 33.13 4.49 6.40
N GLN A 28 34.42 4.22 6.26
CA GLN A 28 35.17 4.58 5.05
C GLN A 28 34.79 3.71 3.86
N LYS A 29 34.45 2.44 4.09
CA LYS A 29 34.05 1.49 3.03
C LYS A 29 32.66 1.80 2.46
N PHE A 30 31.79 2.40 3.26
CA PHE A 30 30.42 2.76 2.91
C PHE A 30 30.22 4.28 2.80
N SER A 31 31.28 5.07 2.62
CA SER A 31 31.18 6.53 2.63
C SER A 31 30.23 7.06 1.55
N GLN A 32 30.32 6.53 0.32
CA GLN A 32 29.42 6.93 -0.76
C GLN A 32 27.97 6.56 -0.43
N PHE A 33 27.73 5.39 0.16
CA PHE A 33 26.39 4.98 0.59
C PHE A 33 25.83 5.91 1.68
N ILE A 34 26.64 6.27 2.67
CA ILE A 34 26.25 7.22 3.72
C ILE A 34 25.95 8.60 3.13
N GLU A 35 26.68 9.03 2.10
CA GLU A 35 26.36 10.27 1.37
C GLU A 35 24.99 10.19 0.67
N LEU A 36 24.62 9.03 0.10
CA LEU A 36 23.27 8.82 -0.47
C LEU A 36 22.18 8.96 0.59
N LEU A 37 22.45 8.51 1.82
CA LEU A 37 21.52 8.65 2.94
C LEU A 37 21.38 10.10 3.39
N LYS A 38 22.45 10.89 3.37
CA LYS A 38 22.40 12.31 3.75
C LYS A 38 21.76 13.22 2.69
N LYS A 39 21.48 12.70 1.49
CA LYS A 39 20.71 13.44 0.47
C LYS A 39 19.35 13.87 1.04
N ASN A 40 18.83 14.99 0.55
CA ASN A 40 17.53 15.56 0.93
C ASN A 40 17.39 16.01 2.40
N GLY A 41 18.51 16.14 3.12
CA GLY A 41 18.52 16.71 4.48
C GLY A 41 18.21 15.71 5.59
N ASP A 42 18.25 14.40 5.32
CA ASP A 42 18.01 13.38 6.34
C ASP A 42 19.16 13.33 7.37
N GLU A 43 18.79 13.29 8.65
CA GLU A 43 19.72 13.17 9.75
C GLU A 43 20.20 11.72 9.88
N VAL A 44 21.51 11.50 9.77
CA VAL A 44 22.09 10.14 9.84
C VAL A 44 22.93 9.99 11.09
N GLU A 45 22.50 9.12 12.00
CA GLU A 45 23.24 8.71 13.19
C GLU A 45 23.95 7.38 12.90
N ILE A 46 25.28 7.35 13.04
CA ILE A 46 26.09 6.15 12.74
C ILE A 46 26.60 5.59 14.07
N ILE A 47 26.33 4.30 14.30
CA ILE A 47 26.79 3.59 15.48
C ILE A 47 27.48 2.28 15.10
N ASN A 48 28.29 1.78 16.02
CA ASN A 48 28.85 0.43 15.95
C ASN A 48 27.86 -0.57 16.53
N LYS A 49 27.87 -1.83 16.07
CA LYS A 49 27.13 -2.94 16.71
C LYS A 49 27.40 -3.08 18.23
N MET A 50 28.59 -2.66 18.69
CA MET A 50 28.99 -2.66 20.10
C MET A 50 28.48 -1.45 20.90
N THR A 51 27.91 -0.43 20.28
CA THR A 51 27.27 0.68 20.99
C THR A 51 25.90 0.24 21.53
N LEU A 52 25.49 0.76 22.70
CA LEU A 52 24.13 0.58 23.22
C LEU A 52 23.22 1.64 22.60
N PHE A 53 22.03 1.24 22.15
CA PHE A 53 21.04 2.14 21.57
C PHE A 53 19.65 1.60 21.86
N GLN A 54 18.65 2.47 21.68
CA GLN A 54 17.23 2.14 21.83
C GLN A 54 16.51 2.62 20.57
N LEU A 55 15.59 1.79 20.06
CA LEU A 55 14.75 2.13 18.91
C LEU A 55 13.55 3.01 19.29
N PHE A 56 13.16 2.98 20.56
CA PHE A 56 12.01 3.68 21.10
C PHE A 56 12.44 4.61 22.22
N GLU A 57 11.82 5.78 22.29
CA GLU A 57 11.98 6.76 23.36
C GLU A 57 10.56 7.18 23.79
N ASN A 58 10.23 7.00 25.07
CA ASN A 58 8.90 7.29 25.63
C ASN A 58 7.73 6.60 24.90
N GLY A 59 7.96 5.43 24.30
CA GLY A 59 6.94 4.67 23.57
C GLY A 59 6.76 5.08 22.10
N GLU A 60 7.45 6.13 21.65
CA GLU A 60 7.49 6.53 20.24
C GLU A 60 8.78 6.06 19.57
N LYS A 61 8.74 5.84 18.26
CA LYS A 61 9.93 5.47 17.50
C LYS A 61 10.91 6.64 17.45
N LYS A 62 12.16 6.42 17.86
CA LYS A 62 13.22 7.44 17.85
C LYS A 62 13.76 7.71 16.44
N TYR A 63 13.68 6.70 15.57
CA TYR A 63 14.18 6.75 14.19
C TYR A 63 13.04 6.47 13.21
N SER A 64 13.05 7.11 12.05
CA SER A 64 12.13 6.75 10.95
C SER A 64 12.63 5.51 10.22
N ASN A 65 13.95 5.37 10.11
CA ASN A 65 14.61 4.34 9.32
C ASN A 65 15.79 3.71 10.08
N VAL A 66 15.98 2.41 9.93
CA VAL A 66 17.12 1.68 10.50
C VAL A 66 17.83 0.88 9.41
N ILE A 67 19.15 1.01 9.33
CA ILE A 67 19.98 0.34 8.34
C ILE A 67 21.00 -0.52 9.08
N LEU A 68 20.83 -1.84 8.97
CA LEU A 68 21.68 -2.86 9.55
C LEU A 68 22.73 -3.32 8.52
N LEU A 69 23.84 -2.58 8.44
CA LEU A 69 25.03 -2.91 7.63
C LEU A 69 26.04 -3.79 8.42
N THR A 70 25.52 -4.61 9.32
CA THR A 70 26.29 -5.56 10.11
C THR A 70 25.98 -6.97 9.61
N PRO A 71 26.93 -7.68 9.00
CA PRO A 71 26.73 -9.09 8.66
C PRO A 71 26.61 -9.99 9.90
N HIS A 72 27.17 -9.58 11.05
CA HIS A 72 27.20 -10.33 12.31
C HIS A 72 26.71 -9.48 13.49
N TYR A 73 25.44 -9.08 13.45
CA TYR A 73 24.79 -8.46 14.61
C TYR A 73 24.38 -9.48 15.67
N THR A 74 24.67 -9.16 16.92
CA THR A 74 24.23 -9.94 18.08
C THR A 74 22.97 -9.33 18.68
N PHE A 75 21.83 -10.02 18.53
CA PHE A 75 20.50 -9.58 19.00
C PHE A 75 20.28 -9.65 20.52
N LYS A 76 21.35 -9.44 21.31
CA LYS A 76 21.30 -9.42 22.78
C LYS A 76 20.89 -8.06 23.34
N LYS A 77 21.20 -6.98 22.63
CA LYS A 77 20.94 -5.60 23.08
C LYS A 77 19.56 -5.13 22.69
N VAL A 78 19.34 -5.11 21.37
CA VAL A 78 18.03 -4.90 20.76
C VAL A 78 17.61 -6.26 20.23
N SER A 79 16.51 -6.77 20.80
CA SER A 79 16.00 -8.08 20.45
C SER A 79 15.37 -8.09 19.05
N VAL A 80 15.25 -9.27 18.46
CA VAL A 80 14.49 -9.45 17.20
C VAL A 80 13.06 -8.91 17.34
N LYS A 81 12.45 -9.08 18.52
CA LYS A 81 11.09 -8.59 18.82
C LYS A 81 10.98 -7.07 18.74
N GLU A 82 12.00 -6.34 19.21
CA GLU A 82 12.01 -4.88 19.12
C GLU A 82 12.12 -4.39 17.67
N PHE A 83 12.90 -5.07 16.81
CA PHE A 83 12.94 -4.75 15.38
C PHE A 83 11.60 -5.03 14.69
N ILE A 84 10.92 -6.13 15.04
CA ILE A 84 9.57 -6.41 14.52
C ILE A 84 8.59 -5.33 14.99
N GLN A 85 8.60 -4.97 16.28
CA GLN A 85 7.77 -3.90 16.80
C GLN A 85 8.07 -2.55 16.12
N PHE A 86 9.33 -2.28 15.77
CA PHE A 86 9.71 -1.08 15.02
C PHE A 86 9.06 -1.06 13.63
N ILE A 87 9.07 -2.20 12.93
CA ILE A 87 8.40 -2.38 11.63
C ILE A 87 6.88 -2.22 11.76
N ASP A 88 6.27 -2.81 12.79
CA ASP A 88 4.83 -2.70 13.05
C ASP A 88 4.38 -1.25 13.32
N ASN A 89 5.27 -0.42 13.87
CA ASN A 89 5.07 1.02 14.07
C ASN A 89 5.43 1.89 12.83
N GLY A 90 5.55 1.26 11.65
CA GLY A 90 5.79 1.95 10.39
C GLY A 90 7.24 2.40 10.21
N GLY A 91 8.20 1.73 10.85
CA GLY A 91 9.63 1.98 10.65
C GLY A 91 10.16 1.26 9.42
N ASN A 92 10.94 1.95 8.58
CA ASN A 92 11.55 1.33 7.40
C ASN A 92 12.91 0.71 7.75
N MET A 93 13.27 -0.40 7.10
CA MET A 93 14.50 -1.12 7.43
C MET A 93 15.28 -1.58 6.22
N VAL A 94 16.61 -1.46 6.27
CA VAL A 94 17.52 -2.15 5.34
C VAL A 94 18.35 -3.14 6.14
N ILE A 95 18.29 -4.41 5.78
CA ILE A 95 18.99 -5.50 6.46
C ILE A 95 20.02 -6.07 5.50
N THR A 96 21.26 -6.20 5.96
CA THR A 96 22.30 -6.95 5.24
C THR A 96 22.67 -8.19 6.02
N VAL A 97 22.84 -9.30 5.30
CA VAL A 97 23.22 -10.58 5.89
C VAL A 97 24.57 -11.01 5.32
N GLY A 98 25.43 -11.55 6.17
CA GLY A 98 26.73 -12.08 5.75
C GLY A 98 26.66 -13.51 5.28
N LYS A 99 27.77 -13.98 4.69
CA LYS A 99 28.02 -15.41 4.43
C LYS A 99 27.93 -16.21 5.74
N LYS A 100 28.50 -15.66 6.81
CA LYS A 100 28.24 -16.13 8.18
C LYS A 100 27.24 -15.20 8.84
N TYR A 101 26.33 -15.71 9.65
CA TYR A 101 25.37 -14.89 10.38
C TYR A 101 24.92 -15.60 11.67
N GLU A 102 24.35 -14.84 12.60
CA GLU A 102 23.78 -15.39 13.85
C GLU A 102 22.33 -15.83 13.66
N ASP A 103 21.85 -16.79 14.46
CA ASP A 103 20.49 -17.33 14.33
C ASP A 103 19.36 -16.29 14.49
N GLY A 104 19.63 -15.16 15.14
CA GLY A 104 18.68 -14.04 15.22
C GLY A 104 18.31 -13.46 13.85
N TYR A 105 19.21 -13.53 12.84
CA TYR A 105 18.86 -13.16 11.47
C TYR A 105 17.84 -14.11 10.87
N LYS A 106 17.95 -15.43 11.13
CA LYS A 106 16.94 -16.39 10.65
C LYS A 106 15.59 -16.03 11.23
N GLN A 107 15.52 -15.82 12.55
CA GLN A 107 14.27 -15.47 13.23
C GLN A 107 13.66 -14.19 12.69
N LEU A 108 14.48 -13.15 12.48
CA LEU A 108 14.04 -11.88 11.90
C LEU A 108 13.52 -12.06 10.47
N LEU A 109 14.26 -12.76 9.60
CA LEU A 109 13.85 -12.98 8.22
C LEU A 109 12.61 -13.86 8.11
N TYR A 110 12.50 -14.92 8.92
CA TYR A 110 11.29 -15.75 8.98
C TYR A 110 10.06 -14.93 9.34
N SER A 111 10.19 -13.93 10.23
CA SER A 111 9.08 -13.03 10.56
C SER A 111 8.68 -12.07 9.42
N LEU A 112 9.53 -11.95 8.40
CA LEU A 112 9.35 -11.12 7.21
C LEU A 112 9.02 -11.94 5.96
N ASP A 113 8.53 -13.18 6.11
CA ASP A 113 8.28 -14.11 5.00
C ASP A 113 9.51 -14.29 4.09
N MET A 114 10.72 -14.35 4.66
CA MET A 114 11.96 -14.57 3.94
C MET A 114 12.80 -15.64 4.62
N GLU A 115 13.52 -16.41 3.81
CA GLU A 115 14.47 -17.39 4.30
C GLU A 115 15.87 -17.06 3.78
N VAL A 116 16.87 -17.35 4.60
CA VAL A 116 18.27 -17.24 4.20
C VAL A 116 18.85 -18.65 4.07
N ASP A 117 19.72 -18.83 3.09
CA ASP A 117 20.43 -20.09 2.89
C ASP A 117 21.30 -20.47 4.12
N SER A 118 21.82 -21.68 4.12
CA SER A 118 22.66 -22.25 5.17
C SER A 118 23.84 -21.35 5.58
N ASN A 119 24.13 -21.33 6.88
CA ASN A 119 25.20 -20.52 7.44
C ASN A 119 26.57 -20.95 6.88
N GLY A 120 27.31 -20.01 6.30
CA GLY A 120 28.57 -20.25 5.61
C GLY A 120 28.43 -20.46 4.10
N SER A 121 27.21 -20.51 3.56
CA SER A 121 27.02 -20.63 2.11
C SER A 121 27.29 -19.31 1.39
N ASN A 122 27.51 -19.43 0.08
CA ASN A 122 27.70 -18.30 -0.81
C ASN A 122 27.03 -18.61 -2.15
N VAL A 123 26.49 -17.58 -2.80
CA VAL A 123 26.05 -17.71 -4.19
C VAL A 123 27.28 -17.73 -5.09
N VAL A 124 27.36 -18.72 -5.96
CA VAL A 124 28.46 -18.95 -6.89
C VAL A 124 27.91 -19.10 -8.31
N ASP A 125 28.61 -18.57 -9.30
CA ASP A 125 28.25 -18.72 -10.71
C ASP A 125 29.52 -18.97 -11.52
N GLU A 126 29.65 -20.16 -12.11
CA GLU A 126 30.84 -20.55 -12.86
C GLU A 126 31.05 -19.68 -14.12
N LYS A 127 29.97 -19.11 -14.69
CA LYS A 127 30.02 -18.37 -15.95
C LYS A 127 30.15 -16.87 -15.78
N HIS A 128 29.57 -16.33 -14.69
CA HIS A 128 29.45 -14.88 -14.50
C HIS A 128 30.18 -14.38 -13.24
N THR A 129 31.28 -15.03 -12.85
CA THR A 129 32.13 -14.57 -11.75
C THR A 129 33.19 -13.58 -12.24
N VAL A 130 33.34 -12.47 -11.52
CA VAL A 130 34.34 -11.41 -11.73
C VAL A 130 35.21 -11.30 -10.49
N LYS A 131 36.53 -11.24 -10.69
CA LYS A 131 37.50 -11.00 -9.60
C LYS A 131 37.82 -9.52 -9.51
N ILE A 132 37.57 -8.92 -8.36
CA ILE A 132 37.85 -7.50 -8.07
C ILE A 132 38.77 -7.45 -6.86
N GLY A 133 40.07 -7.32 -7.13
CA GLY A 133 41.10 -7.45 -6.09
C GLY A 133 41.03 -8.85 -5.46
N GLU A 134 40.78 -8.90 -4.15
CA GLU A 134 40.64 -10.14 -3.38
C GLU A 134 39.21 -10.70 -3.37
N PHE A 135 38.23 -9.97 -3.90
CA PHE A 135 36.82 -10.37 -3.86
C PHE A 135 36.41 -11.09 -5.14
N GLU A 136 35.74 -12.23 -4.97
CA GLU A 136 35.03 -12.91 -6.06
C GLU A 136 33.55 -12.52 -5.98
N MET A 137 33.06 -11.83 -7.01
CA MET A 137 31.67 -11.37 -7.10
C MET A 137 30.99 -12.00 -8.31
N ILE A 138 29.71 -12.31 -8.18
CA ILE A 138 28.85 -12.72 -9.29
C ILE A 138 28.23 -11.49 -9.95
N PHE A 139 28.08 -11.57 -11.25
CA PHE A 139 27.36 -10.60 -12.06
C PHE A 139 25.88 -11.00 -12.19
N SER A 140 24.99 -10.03 -12.05
CA SER A 140 23.57 -10.22 -12.39
C SER A 140 22.95 -9.00 -13.07
N ASN A 141 22.18 -9.29 -14.11
CA ASN A 141 21.31 -8.34 -14.81
C ASN A 141 19.81 -8.59 -14.55
N ASN A 142 19.47 -9.55 -13.68
CA ASN A 142 18.09 -9.98 -13.43
C ASN A 142 17.42 -9.08 -12.37
N VAL A 143 17.31 -7.79 -12.70
CA VAL A 143 16.65 -6.77 -11.89
C VAL A 143 15.14 -6.83 -12.13
N HIS A 144 14.36 -6.68 -11.07
CA HIS A 144 12.91 -6.61 -11.19
C HIS A 144 12.47 -5.46 -12.10
N ASN A 145 11.70 -5.77 -13.13
CA ASN A 145 11.22 -4.75 -14.06
C ASN A 145 10.04 -3.98 -13.45
N ASN A 146 10.31 -2.84 -12.81
CA ASN A 146 9.28 -1.92 -12.35
C ASN A 146 9.76 -0.46 -12.39
N GLN A 147 9.03 0.36 -13.14
CA GLN A 147 9.38 1.77 -13.36
C GLN A 147 9.22 2.66 -12.12
N ASN A 148 8.41 2.24 -11.14
CA ASN A 148 8.21 2.99 -9.89
C ASN A 148 9.54 3.07 -9.11
N ILE A 149 10.20 1.92 -8.94
CA ILE A 149 11.52 1.85 -8.29
C ILE A 149 12.63 2.22 -9.27
N PHE A 150 12.72 1.53 -10.41
CA PHE A 150 13.82 1.66 -11.35
C PHE A 150 13.40 2.49 -12.56
N ASN A 151 13.68 3.79 -12.50
CA ASN A 151 13.42 4.74 -13.59
C ASN A 151 14.44 4.65 -14.75
N GLN A 152 15.52 3.89 -14.56
CA GLN A 152 16.60 3.71 -15.51
C GLN A 152 16.91 2.22 -15.66
N ARG A 153 17.43 1.86 -16.83
CA ARG A 153 17.87 0.49 -17.10
C ARG A 153 19.12 0.19 -16.29
N ILE A 154 19.02 -0.77 -15.37
CA ILE A 154 20.11 -1.27 -14.53
C ILE A 154 20.38 -2.70 -14.96
N GLN A 155 21.62 -3.01 -15.32
CA GLN A 155 21.96 -4.35 -15.82
C GLN A 155 23.25 -4.91 -15.23
N ASN A 156 24.13 -4.04 -14.71
CA ASN A 156 25.48 -4.48 -14.36
C ASN A 156 25.67 -4.47 -12.84
N ILE A 157 25.00 -5.39 -12.15
CA ILE A 157 25.10 -5.47 -10.69
C ILE A 157 26.07 -6.57 -10.30
N LEU A 158 27.00 -6.21 -9.43
CA LEU A 158 27.92 -7.12 -8.78
C LEU A 158 27.42 -7.47 -7.38
N PHE A 159 27.49 -8.74 -7.03
CA PHE A 159 27.03 -9.25 -5.75
C PHE A 159 28.02 -10.29 -5.22
N SER A 160 28.26 -10.31 -3.91
CA SER A 160 28.99 -11.40 -3.26
C SER A 160 28.42 -11.61 -1.87
N GLY A 161 27.75 -12.74 -1.66
CA GLY A 161 27.09 -13.01 -0.40
C GLY A 161 26.17 -14.22 -0.48
N ILE A 162 25.27 -14.29 0.48
CA ILE A 162 24.36 -15.42 0.65
C ILE A 162 23.09 -15.26 -0.18
N GLY A 163 22.48 -16.38 -0.57
CA GLY A 163 21.20 -16.40 -1.25
C GLY A 163 20.04 -16.25 -0.25
N LEU A 164 19.00 -15.56 -0.68
CA LEU A 164 17.70 -15.49 -0.03
C LEU A 164 16.67 -16.28 -0.83
N TYR A 165 15.65 -16.74 -0.13
CA TYR A 165 14.46 -17.33 -0.71
C TYR A 165 13.22 -16.65 -0.20
N LEU A 166 12.27 -16.47 -1.11
CA LEU A 166 11.00 -15.85 -0.84
C LEU A 166 9.93 -16.90 -1.09
N PRO A 167 9.28 -17.41 -0.03
CA PRO A 167 8.00 -18.10 -0.15
C PRO A 167 7.00 -17.24 -0.94
N PRO A 168 6.03 -17.86 -1.67
CA PRO A 168 5.00 -17.12 -2.36
C PRO A 168 4.17 -16.26 -1.39
N SER A 169 4.41 -14.94 -1.39
CA SER A 169 3.68 -13.97 -0.58
C SER A 169 3.38 -12.71 -1.40
N PRO A 170 2.17 -12.11 -1.26
CA PRO A 170 1.81 -10.89 -1.98
C PRO A 170 2.57 -9.65 -1.48
N PHE A 171 3.23 -9.72 -0.32
CA PHE A 171 3.93 -8.59 0.30
C PHE A 171 5.43 -8.58 0.01
N THR A 172 6.00 -9.73 -0.36
CA THR A 172 7.42 -9.88 -0.66
C THR A 172 7.67 -9.83 -2.15
N SER A 173 8.79 -9.28 -2.57
CA SER A 173 9.19 -9.26 -3.98
C SER A 173 10.70 -9.26 -4.11
N SER A 174 11.21 -10.05 -5.04
CA SER A 174 12.64 -10.10 -5.37
C SER A 174 13.00 -8.90 -6.24
N LEU A 175 13.85 -8.00 -5.75
CA LEU A 175 14.36 -6.85 -6.49
C LEU A 175 15.54 -7.21 -7.41
N LEU A 176 16.35 -8.18 -6.98
CA LEU A 176 17.47 -8.70 -7.75
C LEU A 176 17.56 -10.21 -7.57
N LYS A 177 17.52 -10.95 -8.67
CA LYS A 177 17.75 -12.40 -8.70
C LYS A 177 19.15 -12.73 -9.18
N ALA A 178 19.64 -13.91 -8.85
CA ALA A 178 20.83 -14.47 -9.48
C ALA A 178 20.55 -14.82 -10.95
N GLN A 179 21.62 -15.05 -11.72
CA GLN A 179 21.51 -15.65 -13.05
C GLN A 179 21.05 -17.11 -12.93
N ASN A 180 20.45 -17.65 -13.99
CA ASN A 180 19.98 -19.05 -13.99
C ASN A 180 21.13 -20.06 -13.87
N SER A 181 22.37 -19.66 -14.19
CA SER A 181 23.57 -20.48 -13.99
C SER A 181 24.14 -20.45 -12.58
N ALA A 182 23.61 -19.59 -11.70
CA ALA A 182 24.10 -19.47 -10.33
C ALA A 182 23.54 -20.59 -9.44
N SER A 183 24.36 -21.04 -8.49
CA SER A 183 24.02 -22.04 -7.48
C SER A 183 24.56 -21.62 -6.11
N THR A 184 24.30 -22.42 -5.06
CA THR A 184 24.85 -22.19 -3.71
C THR A 184 26.00 -23.15 -3.43
N SER A 185 27.03 -22.67 -2.73
CA SER A 185 28.32 -23.37 -2.61
C SER A 185 28.29 -24.63 -1.73
N LEU A 186 27.46 -24.67 -0.69
CA LEU A 186 27.47 -25.78 0.29
C LEU A 186 26.50 -26.90 -0.07
N PHE A 187 25.36 -26.57 -0.67
CA PHE A 187 24.29 -27.52 -0.92
C PHE A 187 23.64 -27.28 -2.29
N PRO A 188 24.37 -27.52 -3.39
CA PRO A 188 23.84 -27.29 -4.75
C PRO A 188 22.66 -28.21 -5.08
N ASN A 189 22.48 -29.32 -4.36
CA ASN A 189 21.45 -30.33 -4.59
C ASN A 189 20.21 -30.22 -3.67
N VAL A 190 20.13 -29.22 -2.80
CA VAL A 190 18.91 -28.98 -2.03
C VAL A 190 17.90 -28.29 -2.93
N SER A 191 16.63 -28.72 -2.91
CA SER A 191 15.56 -28.22 -3.79
C SER A 191 15.38 -26.69 -3.75
N PHE A 192 15.77 -26.06 -2.65
CA PHE A 192 15.80 -24.60 -2.44
C PHE A 192 16.90 -23.90 -3.27
N ALA A 193 17.99 -24.59 -3.57
CA ALA A 193 19.18 -24.09 -4.27
C ALA A 193 19.18 -24.36 -5.78
N GLN A 194 18.14 -24.98 -6.33
CA GLN A 194 18.05 -25.29 -7.76
C GLN A 194 17.33 -24.20 -8.58
N GLU A 195 18.16 -23.51 -9.38
CA GLU A 195 17.97 -23.02 -10.76
C GLU A 195 16.88 -22.01 -11.18
N THR A 196 16.07 -21.39 -10.31
CA THR A 196 15.31 -20.16 -10.74
C THR A 196 14.96 -19.14 -9.65
N ASN A 197 15.20 -19.44 -8.38
CA ASN A 197 14.64 -18.66 -7.27
C ASN A 197 15.66 -18.09 -6.26
N ILE A 198 16.97 -18.15 -6.56
CA ILE A 198 17.96 -17.49 -5.71
C ILE A 198 17.76 -15.97 -5.80
N THR A 199 17.27 -15.39 -4.72
CA THR A 199 17.08 -13.94 -4.59
C THR A 199 18.31 -13.36 -3.91
N LEU A 200 18.90 -12.32 -4.51
CA LEU A 200 20.07 -11.63 -3.97
C LEU A 200 19.64 -10.44 -3.09
N VAL A 201 18.62 -9.71 -3.56
CA VAL A 201 18.01 -8.60 -2.84
C VAL A 201 16.50 -8.76 -2.86
N ALA A 202 15.92 -8.86 -1.66
CA ALA A 202 14.50 -9.00 -1.41
C ALA A 202 13.92 -7.68 -0.89
N SER A 203 12.63 -7.49 -1.11
CA SER A 203 11.85 -6.40 -0.55
C SER A 203 10.58 -6.93 0.09
N LEU A 204 10.11 -6.23 1.11
CA LEU A 204 8.80 -6.43 1.71
C LEU A 204 8.12 -5.08 1.89
N GLN A 205 6.85 -5.00 1.52
CA GLN A 205 5.99 -3.88 1.86
C GLN A 205 4.90 -4.37 2.82
N ALA A 206 4.96 -3.88 4.06
CA ALA A 206 4.02 -4.25 5.10
C ALA A 206 2.66 -3.55 4.91
N ARG A 207 1.63 -4.04 5.61
CA ARG A 207 0.25 -3.51 5.53
C ARG A 207 0.14 -2.06 6.00
N ASN A 208 0.99 -1.65 6.94
CA ASN A 208 1.13 -0.28 7.43
C ASN A 208 2.03 0.59 6.52
N ASN A 209 2.37 0.12 5.32
CA ASN A 209 3.30 0.75 4.38
C ASN A 209 4.76 0.85 4.84
N ALA A 210 5.19 0.15 5.91
CA ALA A 210 6.62 0.01 6.21
C ALA A 210 7.32 -0.72 5.07
N ARG A 211 8.48 -0.22 4.64
CA ARG A 211 9.27 -0.79 3.55
C ARG A 211 10.54 -1.40 4.13
N ILE A 212 10.77 -2.67 3.80
CA ILE A 212 11.96 -3.39 4.20
C ILE A 212 12.70 -3.89 2.96
N ILE A 213 14.02 -3.78 2.97
CA ILE A 213 14.89 -4.47 2.02
C ILE A 213 15.86 -5.36 2.78
N VAL A 214 16.03 -6.57 2.26
CA VAL A 214 17.00 -7.54 2.74
C VAL A 214 17.97 -7.83 1.60
N SER A 215 19.26 -7.57 1.83
CA SER A 215 20.33 -7.94 0.92
C SER A 215 21.15 -9.06 1.54
N GLY A 216 21.41 -10.12 0.78
CA GLY A 216 22.33 -11.18 1.18
C GLY A 216 23.81 -10.76 1.14
N SER A 217 24.11 -9.48 0.91
CA SER A 217 25.47 -8.94 0.89
C SER A 217 25.50 -7.49 1.36
N SER A 218 26.37 -7.18 2.32
CA SER A 218 26.73 -5.80 2.64
C SER A 218 27.66 -5.19 1.57
N LEU A 219 28.46 -6.01 0.89
CA LEU A 219 29.44 -5.56 -0.11
C LEU A 219 28.77 -4.88 -1.31
N LEU A 220 27.52 -5.24 -1.63
CA LEU A 220 26.72 -4.61 -2.68
C LEU A 220 26.59 -3.08 -2.49
N PHE A 221 26.62 -2.60 -1.24
CA PHE A 221 26.52 -1.18 -0.88
C PHE A 221 27.88 -0.48 -0.68
N SER A 222 28.99 -1.20 -0.88
CA SER A 222 30.34 -0.67 -0.65
C SER A 222 30.85 0.19 -1.80
N ASN A 223 31.80 1.08 -1.49
CA ASN A 223 32.50 1.88 -2.49
C ASN A 223 33.18 1.00 -3.55
N ILE A 224 33.72 -0.16 -3.16
CA ILE A 224 34.35 -1.12 -4.08
C ILE A 224 33.35 -1.56 -5.15
N ALA A 225 32.14 -1.95 -4.75
CA ALA A 225 31.10 -2.34 -5.69
C ALA A 225 30.65 -1.16 -6.56
N PHE A 226 30.58 0.06 -6.02
CA PHE A 226 30.15 1.25 -6.76
C PHE A 226 31.16 1.74 -7.81
N ASP A 227 32.45 1.62 -7.52
CA ASP A 227 33.53 2.14 -8.37
C ASP A 227 34.10 1.08 -9.31
N SER A 228 33.75 -0.19 -9.11
CA SER A 228 34.22 -1.30 -9.93
C SER A 228 33.85 -1.17 -11.42
N VAL A 229 34.81 -1.57 -12.25
CA VAL A 229 34.66 -1.71 -13.70
C VAL A 229 34.72 -3.19 -14.04
N ILE A 230 33.72 -3.65 -14.76
CA ILE A 230 33.55 -5.05 -15.16
C ILE A 230 34.24 -5.25 -16.50
N GLU A 231 35.22 -6.16 -16.51
CA GLU A 231 35.79 -6.72 -17.73
C GLU A 231 34.95 -7.91 -18.17
N HIS A 232 34.04 -7.71 -19.12
CA HIS A 232 33.27 -8.81 -19.69
C HIS A 232 34.08 -9.44 -20.86
N PRO A 233 34.15 -10.78 -21.00
CA PRO A 233 34.89 -11.43 -22.09
C PRO A 233 34.45 -11.11 -23.52
N SER A 234 33.41 -10.29 -23.70
CA SER A 234 32.73 -10.05 -24.99
C SER A 234 32.30 -8.59 -25.21
N LEU A 235 32.50 -7.70 -24.22
CA LEU A 235 32.12 -6.30 -24.28
C LEU A 235 33.26 -5.42 -23.73
N ASN A 236 33.31 -4.17 -24.16
CA ASN A 236 34.21 -3.15 -23.60
C ASN A 236 34.05 -3.02 -22.08
N LEU A 237 35.01 -2.38 -21.41
CA LEU A 237 34.94 -2.02 -19.99
C LEU A 237 33.59 -1.36 -19.63
N ILE A 238 32.79 -2.02 -18.79
CA ILE A 238 31.48 -1.54 -18.36
C ILE A 238 31.54 -1.19 -16.88
N LYS A 239 31.15 0.03 -16.52
CA LYS A 239 31.04 0.43 -15.10
C LYS A 239 29.87 -0.30 -14.42
N SER A 240 30.05 -0.67 -13.16
CA SER A 240 28.95 -1.25 -12.38
C SER A 240 27.78 -0.26 -12.24
N ASP A 241 26.56 -0.79 -12.19
CA ASP A 241 25.34 -0.04 -11.90
C ASP A 241 24.95 -0.15 -10.41
N ASN A 242 25.79 -0.73 -9.53
CA ASN A 242 25.50 -0.92 -8.10
C ASN A 242 25.08 0.37 -7.41
N LYS A 243 25.72 1.50 -7.75
CA LYS A 243 25.39 2.82 -7.19
C LYS A 243 23.98 3.26 -7.60
N LYS A 244 23.64 3.17 -8.89
CA LYS A 244 22.31 3.53 -9.41
C LYS A 244 21.21 2.62 -8.86
N PHE A 245 21.52 1.33 -8.73
CA PHE A 245 20.64 0.34 -8.13
C PHE A 245 20.35 0.69 -6.67
N THR A 246 21.41 0.97 -5.91
CA THR A 246 21.32 1.35 -4.49
C THR A 246 20.54 2.65 -4.31
N GLU A 247 20.81 3.68 -5.12
CA GLU A 247 20.09 4.96 -5.05
C GLU A 247 18.57 4.76 -5.19
N ASN A 248 18.12 4.05 -6.24
CA ASN A 248 16.70 3.79 -6.47
C ASN A 248 16.04 2.99 -5.33
N ILE A 249 16.76 1.99 -4.80
CA ILE A 249 16.29 1.14 -3.71
C ILE A 249 16.16 1.92 -2.41
N ILE A 250 17.15 2.74 -2.08
CA ILE A 250 17.17 3.53 -0.85
C ILE A 250 16.10 4.61 -0.91
N ASP A 251 15.92 5.29 -2.05
CA ASP A 251 14.83 6.26 -2.20
C ASP A 251 13.45 5.61 -2.08
N TRP A 252 13.31 4.34 -2.49
CA TRP A 252 12.09 3.58 -2.25
C TRP A 252 11.93 3.22 -0.76
N VAL A 253 12.91 2.62 -0.10
CA VAL A 253 12.79 2.20 1.32
C VAL A 253 12.57 3.37 2.26
N LEU A 254 13.31 4.46 2.08
CA LEU A 254 13.20 5.66 2.91
C LEU A 254 11.95 6.48 2.60
N GLN A 255 11.04 5.97 1.75
CA GLN A 255 9.80 6.63 1.35
C GLN A 255 10.01 8.02 0.72
N ARG A 256 11.13 8.23 0.04
CA ARG A 256 11.40 9.47 -0.72
C ARG A 256 10.68 9.47 -2.06
N ARG A 257 10.39 8.28 -2.60
CA ARG A 257 9.66 8.06 -3.86
C ARG A 257 8.53 7.06 -3.68
N CYS A 258 7.61 7.02 -4.64
CA CYS A 258 6.50 6.07 -4.69
C CYS A 258 5.55 6.16 -3.49
N VAL A 259 5.50 7.32 -2.84
CA VAL A 259 4.55 7.58 -1.75
C VAL A 259 3.36 8.29 -2.34
N ILE A 260 2.19 7.69 -2.20
CA ILE A 260 0.92 8.26 -2.63
C ILE A 260 0.01 8.44 -1.42
N ARG A 261 -0.91 9.40 -1.50
CA ARG A 261 -1.92 9.66 -0.47
C ARG A 261 -3.26 10.07 -1.09
N MET A 262 -4.33 9.81 -0.35
CA MET A 262 -5.67 10.33 -0.66
C MET A 262 -5.97 11.56 0.18
N LYS A 263 -6.72 12.51 -0.40
CA LYS A 263 -7.11 13.77 0.23
C LYS A 263 -8.53 14.15 -0.20
N ASN A 264 -9.20 14.96 0.62
CA ASN A 264 -10.48 15.59 0.31
C ASN A 264 -11.56 14.59 -0.17
N ILE A 265 -11.60 13.41 0.45
CA ILE A 265 -12.63 12.40 0.17
C ILE A 265 -13.95 12.92 0.71
N HIS A 266 -14.92 13.12 -0.19
CA HIS A 266 -16.26 13.56 0.18
C HIS A 266 -17.27 12.95 -0.77
N TRP A 267 -18.48 12.74 -0.27
CA TRP A 267 -19.61 12.29 -1.07
C TRP A 267 -20.84 13.13 -0.75
N GLU A 268 -21.71 13.26 -1.74
CA GLU A 268 -22.97 13.98 -1.63
C GLU A 268 -24.08 13.22 -2.36
N LYS A 269 -25.30 13.30 -1.85
CA LYS A 269 -26.49 12.78 -2.56
C LYS A 269 -26.93 13.79 -3.60
N ILE A 270 -26.96 13.39 -4.86
CA ILE A 270 -27.34 14.26 -5.98
C ILE A 270 -28.75 13.99 -6.51
N ASN A 271 -29.28 12.79 -6.30
CA ASN A 271 -30.63 12.41 -6.70
C ASN A 271 -31.16 11.30 -5.78
N GLY A 272 -32.48 11.23 -5.63
CA GLY A 272 -33.15 10.22 -4.83
C GLY A 272 -34.22 10.81 -3.92
N VAL A 273 -34.43 10.16 -2.79
CA VAL A 273 -35.45 10.56 -1.83
C VAL A 273 -35.10 11.92 -1.23
N LYS A 274 -36.06 12.87 -1.26
CA LYS A 274 -35.89 14.19 -0.66
C LYS A 274 -35.47 14.05 0.80
N GLU A 275 -34.40 14.76 1.13
CA GLU A 275 -33.90 14.84 2.50
C GLU A 275 -34.96 15.46 3.40
N VAL A 276 -35.05 14.93 4.62
CA VAL A 276 -35.86 15.47 5.69
C VAL A 276 -34.86 15.93 6.76
N ASP A 277 -35.02 17.13 7.30
CA ASP A 277 -34.02 17.83 8.14
C ASP A 277 -33.45 17.02 9.33
N TYR A 278 -34.12 15.94 9.73
CA TYR A 278 -33.74 15.08 10.86
C TYR A 278 -33.05 13.77 10.44
N ASP A 279 -32.90 13.50 9.13
CA ASP A 279 -32.43 12.23 8.59
C ASP A 279 -31.45 12.41 7.41
N HIS A 280 -30.16 12.24 7.70
CA HIS A 280 -29.07 12.26 6.72
C HIS A 280 -28.73 10.85 6.19
N GLN A 281 -29.59 9.85 6.39
CA GLN A 281 -29.36 8.50 5.88
C GLN A 281 -29.71 8.38 4.40
N LEU A 282 -28.92 7.58 3.69
CA LEU A 282 -29.22 7.19 2.32
C LEU A 282 -30.33 6.13 2.28
N VAL A 283 -31.17 6.24 1.26
CA VAL A 283 -32.21 5.26 0.94
C VAL A 283 -31.70 4.36 -0.19
N ILE A 284 -32.21 3.14 -0.25
CA ILE A 284 -32.04 2.28 -1.44
C ILE A 284 -32.37 3.06 -2.72
N ASN A 285 -31.58 2.85 -3.77
CA ASN A 285 -31.66 3.52 -5.06
C ASN A 285 -31.36 5.04 -5.09
N ASP A 286 -30.95 5.66 -3.98
CA ASP A 286 -30.40 7.01 -4.01
C ASP A 286 -29.12 7.05 -4.86
N THR A 287 -28.89 8.16 -5.55
CA THR A 287 -27.69 8.40 -6.34
C THR A 287 -26.76 9.36 -5.62
N ILE A 288 -25.52 8.93 -5.42
CA ILE A 288 -24.46 9.70 -4.79
C ILE A 288 -23.36 10.04 -5.79
N LYS A 289 -22.74 11.20 -5.59
CA LYS A 289 -21.47 11.58 -6.20
C LYS A 289 -20.38 11.42 -5.14
N VAL A 290 -19.29 10.75 -5.48
CA VAL A 290 -18.10 10.62 -4.62
C VAL A 290 -16.90 11.25 -5.31
N ASN A 291 -16.18 12.07 -4.57
CA ASN A 291 -14.99 12.78 -5.02
C ASN A 291 -13.78 12.39 -4.17
N VAL A 292 -12.62 12.26 -4.82
CA VAL A 292 -11.35 11.98 -4.14
C VAL A 292 -10.20 12.66 -4.87
N GLU A 293 -9.24 13.17 -4.12
CA GLU A 293 -7.98 13.71 -4.65
C GLU A 293 -6.84 12.75 -4.34
N LEU A 294 -5.99 12.47 -5.33
CA LEU A 294 -4.76 11.68 -5.18
C LEU A 294 -3.54 12.56 -5.39
N GLU A 295 -2.58 12.45 -4.48
CA GLU A 295 -1.30 13.13 -4.55
C GLU A 295 -0.16 12.12 -4.40
N GLN A 296 0.97 12.38 -5.05
CA GLN A 296 2.21 11.63 -4.95
C GLN A 296 3.33 12.53 -4.42
N LEU A 297 4.21 12.00 -3.59
CA LEU A 297 5.43 12.68 -3.19
C LEU A 297 6.46 12.63 -4.33
N ASP A 298 6.90 13.79 -4.79
CA ASP A 298 8.00 13.97 -5.72
C ASP A 298 8.95 15.06 -5.22
N GLN A 299 10.23 14.71 -5.02
CA GLN A 299 11.28 15.62 -4.54
C GLN A 299 10.88 16.44 -3.28
N GLY A 300 10.15 15.81 -2.35
CA GLY A 300 9.71 16.44 -1.10
C GLY A 300 8.41 17.24 -1.20
N ASN A 301 7.85 17.42 -2.40
CA ASN A 301 6.58 18.11 -2.61
C ASN A 301 5.49 17.13 -3.06
N TYR A 302 4.26 17.34 -2.60
CA TYR A 302 3.12 16.56 -3.06
C TYR A 302 2.59 17.15 -4.37
N VAL A 303 2.62 16.35 -5.43
CA VAL A 303 2.10 16.67 -6.76
C VAL A 303 0.87 15.81 -7.08
N PRO A 304 -0.05 16.24 -7.94
CA PRO A 304 -1.21 15.44 -8.32
C PRO A 304 -0.82 14.08 -8.93
N PHE A 305 -1.52 13.00 -8.53
CA PHE A 305 -1.27 11.64 -9.02
C PHE A 305 -2.37 11.17 -9.96
N ASN A 306 -2.00 10.95 -11.22
CA ASN A 306 -2.90 10.61 -12.31
C ASN A 306 -2.90 9.10 -12.61
N VAL A 307 -4.06 8.46 -12.51
CA VAL A 307 -4.31 7.03 -12.78
C VAL A 307 -5.66 6.88 -13.49
N ASP A 308 -5.83 5.79 -14.23
CA ASP A 308 -7.06 5.51 -14.98
C ASP A 308 -7.85 4.33 -14.37
N ASP A 309 -7.28 3.66 -13.37
CA ASP A 309 -7.75 2.38 -12.81
C ASP A 309 -8.20 2.48 -11.33
N LEU A 310 -8.54 3.69 -10.86
CA LEU A 310 -9.09 3.90 -9.53
C LEU A 310 -10.55 3.44 -9.45
N GLN A 311 -10.88 2.70 -8.39
CA GLN A 311 -12.20 2.09 -8.20
C GLN A 311 -12.81 2.41 -6.85
N ILE A 312 -14.14 2.46 -6.83
CA ILE A 312 -14.96 2.46 -5.62
C ILE A 312 -15.72 1.14 -5.54
N GLU A 313 -15.82 0.61 -4.33
CA GLU A 313 -16.58 -0.60 -4.02
C GLU A 313 -17.64 -0.28 -2.95
N PHE A 314 -18.88 -0.72 -3.17
CA PHE A 314 -19.90 -0.80 -2.12
C PHE A 314 -20.06 -2.25 -1.70
N LYS A 315 -19.68 -2.55 -0.46
CA LYS A 315 -19.64 -3.91 0.07
C LYS A 315 -20.63 -4.08 1.22
N LEU A 316 -21.37 -5.19 1.23
CA LEU A 316 -22.17 -5.62 2.39
C LEU A 316 -21.48 -6.81 3.07
N LEU A 317 -21.58 -7.99 2.45
CA LEU A 317 -20.74 -9.16 2.73
C LEU A 317 -19.73 -9.33 1.58
N ASP A 318 -20.25 -9.26 0.35
CA ASP A 318 -19.51 -9.25 -0.91
C ASP A 318 -19.65 -7.88 -1.61
N PRO A 319 -18.72 -7.53 -2.53
CA PRO A 319 -18.85 -6.29 -3.30
C PRO A 319 -20.10 -6.36 -4.18
N VAL A 320 -21.06 -5.47 -3.92
CA VAL A 320 -22.33 -5.38 -4.66
C VAL A 320 -22.19 -4.45 -5.85
N ILE A 321 -21.44 -3.37 -5.69
CA ILE A 321 -21.15 -2.41 -6.76
C ILE A 321 -19.65 -2.19 -6.81
N VAL A 322 -19.10 -2.26 -8.01
CA VAL A 322 -17.74 -1.82 -8.33
C VAL A 322 -17.83 -0.86 -9.49
N LYS A 323 -17.31 0.36 -9.34
CA LYS A 323 -17.27 1.37 -10.41
C LYS A 323 -15.91 2.04 -10.49
N ASN A 324 -15.48 2.35 -11.70
CA ASN A 324 -14.26 3.12 -11.92
C ASN A 324 -14.55 4.61 -11.72
N PHE A 325 -13.61 5.32 -11.11
CA PHE A 325 -13.62 6.78 -11.08
C PHE A 325 -13.31 7.36 -12.45
N LYS A 326 -13.88 8.52 -12.75
CA LYS A 326 -13.51 9.36 -13.87
C LYS A 326 -12.61 10.49 -13.39
N ARG A 327 -11.52 10.73 -14.09
CA ARG A 327 -10.65 11.87 -13.83
C ARG A 327 -11.31 13.14 -14.35
N ILE A 328 -11.52 14.13 -13.48
CA ILE A 328 -12.04 15.46 -13.86
C ILE A 328 -10.89 16.40 -14.19
N ASP A 329 -9.86 16.37 -13.33
CA ASP A 329 -8.71 17.26 -13.38
C ASP A 329 -7.48 16.50 -12.84
N ASN A 330 -6.31 17.12 -12.88
CA ASN A 330 -5.08 16.54 -12.36
C ASN A 330 -5.22 16.15 -10.88
N GLY A 331 -5.09 14.84 -10.62
CA GLY A 331 -5.24 14.23 -9.30
C GLY A 331 -6.67 14.25 -8.75
N LYS A 332 -7.68 14.73 -9.48
CA LYS A 332 -9.07 14.81 -8.98
C LYS A 332 -9.98 13.83 -9.70
N TYR A 333 -10.69 13.05 -8.92
CA TYR A 333 -11.51 11.94 -9.38
C TYR A 333 -12.94 12.06 -8.88
N GLU A 334 -13.88 11.69 -9.74
CA GLU A 334 -15.29 11.65 -9.42
C GLU A 334 -15.93 10.37 -9.92
N VAL A 335 -16.89 9.85 -9.17
CA VAL A 335 -17.74 8.74 -9.58
C VAL A 335 -19.17 8.98 -9.14
N ILE A 336 -20.11 8.67 -10.02
CA ILE A 336 -21.55 8.70 -9.73
C ILE A 336 -22.04 7.26 -9.57
N VAL A 337 -22.54 6.95 -8.38
CA VAL A 337 -22.96 5.61 -7.97
C VAL A 337 -24.40 5.67 -7.50
N GLN A 338 -25.22 4.73 -7.97
CA GLN A 338 -26.55 4.51 -7.42
C GLN A 338 -26.42 3.44 -6.35
N THR A 339 -26.99 3.68 -5.17
CA THR A 339 -26.99 2.73 -4.06
C THR A 339 -27.80 1.47 -4.41
N PRO A 340 -27.47 0.29 -3.87
CA PRO A 340 -28.20 -0.95 -4.15
C PRO A 340 -29.67 -0.94 -3.71
N ASP A 341 -30.48 -1.77 -4.35
CA ASP A 341 -31.88 -2.03 -3.99
C ASP A 341 -32.08 -2.70 -2.62
N LYS A 342 -31.04 -3.36 -2.10
CA LYS A 342 -31.11 -4.10 -0.84
C LYS A 342 -30.67 -3.20 0.31
N PHE A 343 -31.54 -3.02 1.31
CA PHE A 343 -31.20 -2.29 2.53
C PHE A 343 -30.16 -3.05 3.38
N GLY A 344 -29.42 -2.32 4.20
CA GLY A 344 -28.38 -2.89 5.05
C GLY A 344 -27.27 -1.89 5.36
N VAL A 345 -26.26 -2.34 6.09
CA VAL A 345 -25.10 -1.51 6.44
C VAL A 345 -23.98 -1.82 5.46
N TYR A 346 -23.78 -0.93 4.48
CA TYR A 346 -22.74 -1.07 3.49
C TYR A 346 -21.46 -0.40 3.96
N THR A 347 -20.33 -0.84 3.43
CA THR A 347 -19.05 -0.13 3.52
C THR A 347 -18.67 0.35 2.13
N MET A 348 -18.51 1.65 1.99
CA MET A 348 -17.87 2.27 0.84
C MET A 348 -16.37 2.15 0.99
N ILE A 349 -15.71 1.54 0.01
CA ILE A 349 -14.28 1.24 0.05
C ILE A 349 -13.62 1.85 -1.19
N ILE A 350 -12.55 2.61 -0.98
CA ILE A 350 -11.62 3.00 -2.03
C ILE A 350 -10.29 2.34 -1.67
N ASN A 351 -9.88 1.35 -2.47
CA ASN A 351 -8.69 0.56 -2.20
C ASN A 351 -7.78 0.57 -3.43
N TYR A 352 -6.61 1.21 -3.29
CA TYR A 352 -5.61 1.28 -4.35
C TYR A 352 -4.31 0.64 -3.89
N ARG A 353 -4.06 -0.58 -4.37
CA ARG A 353 -2.85 -1.36 -4.08
C ARG A 353 -2.20 -1.72 -5.40
N ARG A 354 -1.01 -1.17 -5.64
CA ARG A 354 -0.18 -1.46 -6.81
C ARG A 354 1.24 -1.79 -6.33
N PRO A 355 1.98 -2.65 -7.05
CA PRO A 355 3.34 -3.02 -6.66
C PRO A 355 4.23 -1.80 -6.45
N PHE A 356 4.88 -1.75 -5.29
CA PHE A 356 5.85 -0.73 -4.88
C PHE A 356 5.32 0.70 -4.71
N LEU A 357 4.00 0.92 -4.80
CA LEU A 357 3.35 2.16 -4.39
C LEU A 357 2.77 2.00 -2.98
N SER A 358 2.68 3.09 -2.21
CA SER A 358 1.97 3.06 -0.92
C SER A 358 0.53 2.57 -1.09
N TYR A 359 0.09 1.69 -0.19
CA TYR A 359 -1.27 1.19 -0.16
C TYR A 359 -2.20 2.28 0.34
N LEU A 360 -3.24 2.56 -0.44
CA LEU A 360 -4.29 3.50 -0.11
C LEU A 360 -5.55 2.72 0.22
N GLU A 361 -6.14 2.99 1.39
CA GLU A 361 -7.39 2.37 1.81
C GLU A 361 -8.24 3.39 2.55
N TYR A 362 -9.44 3.62 2.04
CA TYR A 362 -10.47 4.42 2.69
C TYR A 362 -11.70 3.53 2.87
N LYS A 363 -12.28 3.59 4.07
CA LYS A 363 -13.49 2.85 4.41
C LYS A 363 -14.44 3.77 5.14
N GLU A 364 -15.66 3.83 4.66
CA GLU A 364 -16.74 4.56 5.31
C GLU A 364 -17.98 3.69 5.38
N THR A 365 -18.60 3.62 6.56
CA THR A 365 -19.81 2.82 6.75
C THR A 365 -21.03 3.65 6.40
N ILE A 366 -21.81 3.17 5.44
CA ILE A 366 -22.98 3.84 4.89
C ILE A 366 -24.22 2.95 5.12
N PRO A 367 -25.06 3.27 6.13
CA PRO A 367 -26.31 2.57 6.34
C PRO A 367 -27.33 2.98 5.27
N LEU A 368 -27.90 1.98 4.60
CA LEU A 368 -28.99 2.14 3.65
C LEU A 368 -30.30 1.68 4.28
N ARG A 369 -31.30 2.56 4.28
CA ARG A 369 -32.66 2.25 4.74
C ARG A 369 -33.63 2.01 3.58
N THR A 370 -34.77 1.40 3.88
CA THR A 370 -35.90 1.30 2.95
C THR A 370 -36.68 2.60 2.87
N PHE A 371 -37.59 2.69 1.89
CA PHE A 371 -38.57 3.77 1.78
C PHE A 371 -39.49 3.80 3.02
N ARG A 372 -39.81 5.01 3.48
CA ARG A 372 -40.90 5.24 4.45
C ARG A 372 -42.24 5.22 3.74
N LEU A 373 -43.32 4.97 4.47
CA LEU A 373 -44.70 5.01 3.92
C LEU A 373 -45.08 6.37 3.29
N THR A 374 -44.43 7.46 3.71
CA THR A 374 -44.61 8.80 3.13
C THR A 374 -43.84 9.01 1.82
N GLN A 375 -42.87 8.15 1.53
CA GLN A 375 -41.96 8.23 0.38
C GLN A 375 -42.34 7.27 -0.76
N VAL A 376 -43.33 6.40 -0.54
CA VAL A 376 -43.87 5.52 -1.58
C VAL A 376 -44.75 6.34 -2.53
N ASP A 377 -44.68 6.02 -3.81
CA ASP A 377 -45.51 6.64 -4.84
C ASP A 377 -47.01 6.54 -4.51
N ARG A 378 -47.70 7.68 -4.65
CA ARG A 378 -49.15 7.81 -4.43
C ARG A 378 -49.84 8.15 -5.75
N PHE A 379 -51.13 7.85 -5.82
CA PHE A 379 -51.95 8.11 -7.01
C PHE A 379 -51.43 7.38 -8.25
N LEU A 380 -51.20 6.08 -8.09
CA LEU A 380 -50.75 5.22 -9.17
C LEU A 380 -51.78 5.21 -10.30
N THR A 381 -51.34 5.44 -11.53
CA THR A 381 -52.23 5.51 -12.70
C THR A 381 -52.99 4.22 -12.93
N GLY A 382 -52.35 3.07 -12.70
CA GLY A 382 -52.99 1.75 -12.75
C GLY A 382 -54.04 1.53 -11.66
N ALA A 383 -54.04 2.35 -10.60
CA ALA A 383 -55.00 2.24 -9.50
C ALA A 383 -56.20 3.19 -9.64
N TYR A 384 -56.30 3.98 -10.72
CA TYR A 384 -57.43 4.87 -10.96
C TYR A 384 -58.81 4.19 -10.93
N PRO A 385 -59.01 2.97 -11.45
CA PRO A 385 -60.30 2.29 -11.34
C PRO A 385 -60.76 2.09 -9.89
N PHE A 386 -59.83 1.77 -8.98
CA PHE A 386 -60.13 1.60 -7.55
C PHE A 386 -60.44 2.94 -6.88
N TYR A 387 -59.67 3.98 -7.20
CA TYR A 387 -59.93 5.33 -6.68
C TYR A 387 -61.31 5.85 -7.14
N ALA A 388 -61.67 5.64 -8.40
CA ALA A 388 -62.96 6.01 -8.96
C ALA A 388 -64.11 5.19 -8.35
N ALA A 389 -63.92 3.89 -8.12
CA ALA A 389 -64.92 3.04 -7.47
C ALA A 389 -65.23 3.51 -6.04
N CYS A 390 -64.20 3.83 -5.24
CA CYS A 390 -64.39 4.38 -3.89
C CYS A 390 -65.14 5.71 -3.91
N ALA A 391 -64.77 6.62 -4.82
CA ALA A 391 -65.48 7.90 -4.98
C ALA A 391 -66.93 7.70 -5.42
N SER A 392 -67.18 6.80 -6.37
CA SER A 392 -68.52 6.46 -6.86
C SER A 392 -69.41 5.89 -5.76
N MET A 393 -68.89 4.99 -4.91
CA MET A 393 -69.61 4.46 -3.76
C MET A 393 -69.97 5.55 -2.75
N ALA A 394 -69.04 6.48 -2.45
CA ALA A 394 -69.31 7.59 -1.55
C ALA A 394 -70.42 8.52 -2.09
N VAL A 395 -70.35 8.90 -3.36
CA VAL A 395 -71.39 9.71 -4.03
C VAL A 395 -72.72 8.96 -4.06
N GLY A 396 -72.69 7.68 -4.42
CA GLY A 396 -73.88 6.83 -4.45
C GLY A 396 -74.56 6.73 -3.08
N PHE A 397 -73.80 6.59 -2.00
CA PHE A 397 -74.33 6.57 -0.64
C PHE A 397 -74.97 7.90 -0.23
N ILE A 398 -74.37 9.03 -0.61
CA ILE A 398 -74.94 10.37 -0.34
C ILE A 398 -76.26 10.54 -1.10
N VAL A 399 -76.29 10.19 -2.39
CA VAL A 399 -77.50 10.26 -3.22
C VAL A 399 -78.59 9.34 -2.69
N PHE A 400 -78.24 8.09 -2.37
CA PHE A 400 -79.14 7.13 -1.77
C PHE A 400 -79.73 7.65 -0.46
N SER A 401 -78.90 8.17 0.45
CA SER A 401 -79.35 8.72 1.74
C SER A 401 -80.33 9.87 1.54
N PHE A 402 -80.06 10.77 0.59
CA PHE A 402 -80.95 11.88 0.27
C PHE A 402 -82.30 11.42 -0.30
N ILE A 403 -82.29 10.44 -1.21
CA ILE A 403 -83.53 9.90 -1.79
C ILE A 403 -84.33 9.16 -0.72
N TYR A 404 -83.67 8.30 0.06
CA TYR A 404 -84.29 7.47 1.08
C TYR A 404 -84.97 8.32 2.16
N LEU A 405 -84.32 9.38 2.64
CA LEU A 405 -84.90 10.27 3.65
C LEU A 405 -86.08 11.11 3.13
N ASN A 406 -86.12 11.42 1.83
CA ASN A 406 -87.17 12.23 1.21
C ASN A 406 -88.26 11.38 0.52
N GLN A 407 -88.25 10.06 0.69
CA GLN A 407 -89.32 9.20 0.18
C GLN A 407 -90.60 9.43 0.98
N ILE A 408 -91.64 9.92 0.30
CA ILE A 408 -92.99 9.98 0.83
C ILE A 408 -93.61 8.59 0.66
N GLU A 409 -93.97 7.93 1.76
CA GLU A 409 -94.68 6.65 1.71
C GLU A 409 -96.01 6.81 0.95
N LYS A 410 -96.17 6.08 -0.16
CA LYS A 410 -97.49 5.87 -0.74
C LYS A 410 -98.26 4.91 0.17
N LYS A 411 -99.20 5.44 0.96
CA LYS A 411 -100.22 4.63 1.62
C LYS A 411 -101.01 3.87 0.57
N GLU A 412 -100.90 2.55 0.56
CA GLU A 412 -101.80 1.69 -0.21
C GLU A 412 -103.22 1.84 0.36
N ILE A 413 -104.10 2.42 -0.45
CA ILE A 413 -105.54 2.40 -0.17
C ILE A 413 -106.00 0.98 -0.50
N LYS A 414 -106.28 0.17 0.54
CA LYS A 414 -107.05 -1.07 0.37
C LYS A 414 -108.42 -0.70 -0.19
N GLN A 415 -108.70 -1.13 -1.41
CA GLN A 415 -110.05 -1.10 -1.98
C GLN A 415 -110.80 -2.31 -1.41
N ASP A 416 -111.73 -2.05 -0.50
CA ASP A 416 -112.84 -2.97 -0.15
C ASP A 416 -114.07 -2.62 -0.99
#